data_AF-A0A062GB21-F1
#
_entry.id   AF-A0A062GB21-F1
#
_cell.length_a   1.000
_cell.length_b   1.000
_cell.length_c   1.000
_cell.angle_alpha   90.00
_cell.angle_beta   90.00
_cell.angle_gamma   90.00
#
_symmetry.space_group_name_H-M   'P 1'
#
loop_
_entity.id
_entity.type
_entity.pdbx_description
1 polymer ?
#
loop_
_entity_poly.entity_id
_entity_poly.type
_entity_poly.pdbx_seq_one_letter_code
_entity_poly.pdbx_strand_id
1 'polypeptide(L)'
;MNIASVKTSYFEPWLQFQHSIVRQLAFCIASPNLLCQLPKSFSIQHDFKLHPTEVWEKHFQNYLPRLKELDHSPEPLIQFLSQLKSTRLGLRFENLLWFWLQEDNYHPYQLLGHSIQKIDGAKTLGELDFLILNKKTQQIEHWEVALKYYLGEADLHLEQWIGLNRQDTLSKKLYHFTNKQFQFSEALNFKIQQRF
;
A
#
# COMPACT_ATOMS: atom_id res chain seq x y z
N MET A 1 36.08 -5.21 6.66
CA MET A 1 35.45 -3.88 6.76
C MET A 1 34.36 -3.98 7.81
N ASN A 2 34.47 -3.24 8.91
CA ASN A 2 33.55 -3.36 10.05
C ASN A 2 32.26 -2.59 9.72
N ILE A 3 31.19 -3.32 9.38
CA ILE A 3 29.89 -2.76 8.95
C ILE A 3 29.11 -2.15 10.13
N ALA A 4 29.60 -2.33 11.37
CA ALA A 4 28.88 -2.02 12.60
C ALA A 4 28.78 -0.52 12.99
N SER A 5 28.98 0.44 12.08
CA SER A 5 28.96 1.86 12.45
C SER A 5 28.51 2.82 11.35
N VAL A 6 27.56 2.43 10.51
CA VAL A 6 26.72 3.45 9.85
C VAL A 6 25.53 3.70 10.76
N LYS A 7 25.60 4.75 11.59
CA LYS A 7 24.39 5.30 12.24
C LYS A 7 23.57 5.99 11.16
N THR A 8 22.86 5.20 10.36
CA THR A 8 21.85 5.74 9.47
C THR A 8 20.67 6.17 10.36
N SER A 9 20.38 7.46 10.41
CA SER A 9 19.13 7.93 11.02
C SER A 9 18.00 7.63 10.04
N TYR A 10 17.39 6.45 10.16
CA TYR A 10 16.24 6.09 9.33
C TYR A 10 15.00 6.90 9.76
N PHE A 11 14.15 7.25 8.79
CA PHE A 11 12.85 7.84 9.09
C PHE A 11 11.90 6.74 9.57
N GLU A 12 11.86 6.54 10.89
CA GLU A 12 11.05 5.49 11.55
C GLU A 12 10.08 6.10 12.56
N PRO A 13 9.21 7.05 12.14
CA PRO A 13 8.38 7.81 13.07
C PRO A 13 7.37 6.93 13.82
N TRP A 14 7.06 5.73 13.32
CA TRP A 14 6.19 4.78 14.00
C TRP A 14 6.78 4.28 15.33
N LEU A 15 8.09 4.33 15.54
CA LEU A 15 8.71 3.87 16.80
C LEU A 15 8.35 4.73 18.02
N GLN A 16 7.75 5.91 17.81
CA GLN A 16 7.32 6.79 18.91
C GLN A 16 6.07 6.30 19.65
N PHE A 17 5.27 5.42 19.05
CA PHE A 17 3.99 4.97 19.61
C PHE A 17 4.15 3.73 20.49
N GLN A 18 3.44 3.68 21.61
CA GLN A 18 3.52 2.61 22.61
C GLN A 18 2.78 1.34 22.20
N HIS A 19 1.62 1.48 21.56
CA HIS A 19 0.79 0.35 21.14
C HIS A 19 1.25 -0.21 19.79
N SER A 20 1.46 -1.54 19.74
CA SER A 20 1.96 -2.22 18.53
C SER A 20 1.03 -2.04 17.32
N ILE A 21 -0.28 -2.02 17.53
CA ILE A 21 -1.27 -1.83 16.48
C ILE A 21 -1.24 -0.40 15.90
N VAL A 22 -0.97 0.59 16.75
CA VAL A 22 -0.81 1.99 16.32
C VAL A 22 0.51 2.19 15.58
N ARG A 23 1.59 1.53 16.02
CA ARG A 23 2.84 1.47 15.25
C ARG A 23 2.63 0.91 13.86
N GLN A 24 1.82 -0.14 13.72
CA GLN A 24 1.52 -0.74 12.43
C GLN A 24 0.73 0.20 11.51
N LEU A 25 -0.28 0.89 12.05
CA LEU A 25 -1.02 1.91 11.29
C LEU A 25 -0.11 3.07 10.86
N ALA A 26 0.71 3.58 11.78
CA ALA A 26 1.69 4.62 11.48
C ALA A 26 2.69 4.16 10.41
N PHE A 27 3.16 2.91 10.48
CA PHE A 27 4.04 2.31 9.47
C PHE A 27 3.36 2.29 8.09
N CYS A 28 2.10 1.87 7.99
CA CYS A 28 1.37 1.84 6.72
C CYS A 28 1.30 3.20 6.01
N ILE A 29 1.25 4.30 6.77
CA ILE A 29 1.08 5.66 6.22
C ILE A 29 2.44 6.35 6.01
N ALA A 30 3.45 6.02 6.84
CA ALA A 30 4.75 6.67 6.83
C ALA A 30 5.84 5.91 6.09
N SER A 31 5.64 4.62 5.77
CA SER A 31 6.66 3.84 5.08
C SER A 31 6.86 4.38 3.67
N PRO A 32 8.12 4.58 3.22
CA PRO A 32 8.37 4.93 1.84
C PRO A 32 7.95 3.78 0.91
N ASN A 33 7.68 4.11 -0.35
CA ASN A 33 7.50 3.07 -1.36
C ASN A 33 8.76 2.21 -1.47
N LEU A 34 8.55 0.92 -1.76
CA LEU A 34 9.65 0.01 -2.09
C LEU A 34 10.45 0.49 -3.33
N LEU A 35 9.78 1.18 -4.26
CA LEU A 35 10.37 1.72 -5.47
C LEU A 35 10.23 3.25 -5.49
N CYS A 36 11.34 3.95 -5.71
CA CYS A 36 11.30 5.39 -5.98
C CYS A 36 10.95 5.70 -7.44
N GLN A 37 11.22 4.76 -8.35
CA GLN A 37 10.92 4.85 -9.78
C GLN A 37 10.73 3.45 -10.36
N LEU A 38 9.96 3.34 -11.44
CA LEU A 38 9.86 2.08 -12.18
C LEU A 38 11.17 1.80 -12.93
N PRO A 39 11.65 0.54 -12.97
CA PRO A 39 12.85 0.19 -13.72
C PRO A 39 12.69 0.50 -15.21
N LYS A 40 13.71 1.09 -15.85
CA LYS A 40 13.63 1.47 -17.28
C LYS A 40 13.42 0.29 -18.23
N SER A 41 13.89 -0.90 -17.85
CA SER A 41 13.72 -2.14 -18.62
C SER A 41 12.32 -2.75 -18.49
N PHE A 42 11.48 -2.22 -17.60
CA PHE A 42 10.16 -2.78 -17.31
C PHE A 42 9.13 -2.31 -18.36
N SER A 43 8.57 -3.26 -19.10
CA SER A 43 7.51 -3.00 -20.07
C SER A 43 6.15 -2.87 -19.37
N ILE A 44 5.52 -1.70 -19.48
CA ILE A 44 4.23 -1.40 -18.86
C ILE A 44 3.12 -1.68 -19.89
N GLN A 45 2.24 -2.62 -19.60
CA GLN A 45 1.06 -2.92 -20.44
C GLN A 45 -0.11 -1.99 -20.08
N HIS A 46 -0.42 -1.89 -18.79
CA HIS A 46 -1.38 -0.93 -18.25
C HIS A 46 -0.65 0.04 -17.34
N ASP A 47 -0.77 1.34 -17.65
CA ASP A 47 -0.08 2.43 -16.96
C ASP A 47 -0.55 2.54 -15.50
N PHE A 48 0.43 2.68 -14.61
CA PHE A 48 0.23 2.96 -13.19
C PHE A 48 1.39 3.82 -12.68
N LYS A 49 1.14 4.53 -11.58
CA LYS A 49 2.07 5.48 -11.00
C LYS A 49 2.38 5.08 -9.57
N LEU A 50 3.53 5.52 -9.07
CA LEU A 50 3.84 5.41 -7.65
C LEU A 50 3.59 6.79 -7.03
N HIS A 51 2.89 6.84 -5.90
CA HIS A 51 2.78 8.10 -5.15
C HIS A 51 4.18 8.55 -4.68
N PRO A 52 4.60 9.80 -4.92
CA PRO A 52 5.87 10.29 -4.38
C PRO A 52 5.91 10.17 -2.85
N THR A 53 7.11 10.01 -2.29
CA THR A 53 7.29 9.84 -0.83
C THR A 53 6.71 11.02 -0.05
N GLU A 54 6.82 12.23 -0.61
CA GLU A 54 6.33 13.48 -0.05
C GLU A 54 4.80 13.48 0.11
N VAL A 55 4.07 12.73 -0.72
CA VAL A 55 2.61 12.57 -0.60
C VAL A 55 2.29 11.79 0.67
N TRP A 56 2.98 10.67 0.91
CA TRP A 56 2.81 9.85 2.11
C TRP A 56 3.29 10.56 3.37
N GLU A 57 4.40 11.28 3.32
CA GLU A 57 4.86 12.13 4.42
C GLU A 57 3.79 13.15 4.81
N LYS A 58 3.17 13.81 3.83
CA LYS A 58 2.09 14.76 4.10
C LYS A 58 0.87 14.09 4.74
N HIS A 59 0.46 12.93 4.24
CA HIS A 59 -0.64 12.15 4.83
C HIS A 59 -0.32 11.73 6.27
N PHE A 60 0.91 11.29 6.52
CA PHE A 60 1.37 10.95 7.87
C PHE A 60 1.32 12.18 8.80
N GLN A 61 1.84 13.33 8.37
CA GLN A 61 1.80 14.55 9.19
C GLN A 61 0.38 15.00 9.50
N ASN A 62 -0.52 14.94 8.50
CA ASN A 62 -1.93 15.26 8.71
C ASN A 62 -2.60 14.30 9.71
N TYR A 63 -2.25 13.02 9.66
CA TYR A 63 -2.83 11.97 10.48
C TYR A 63 -2.16 11.81 11.86
N LEU A 64 -1.02 12.47 12.09
CA LEU A 64 -0.24 12.37 13.32
C LEU A 64 -1.04 12.69 14.60
N PRO A 65 -1.92 13.72 14.66
CA PRO A 65 -2.76 13.96 15.83
C PRO A 65 -3.65 12.75 16.14
N ARG A 66 -4.24 12.15 15.10
CA ARG A 66 -5.11 10.98 15.24
C ARG A 66 -4.36 9.74 15.69
N LEU A 67 -3.14 9.53 15.19
CA LEU A 67 -2.27 8.45 15.68
C LEU A 67 -1.95 8.62 17.16
N LYS A 68 -1.71 9.85 17.64
CA LYS A 68 -1.48 10.12 19.06
C LYS A 68 -2.72 9.81 19.89
N GLU A 69 -3.91 10.21 19.44
CA GLU A 69 -5.17 9.84 20.13
C GLU A 69 -5.33 8.32 20.23
N LEU A 70 -5.14 7.62 19.11
CA LEU A 70 -5.22 6.16 19.07
C LEU A 70 -4.15 5.49 19.94
N ASP A 71 -2.98 6.11 20.13
CA ASP A 71 -1.97 5.57 21.04
C ASP A 71 -2.33 5.73 22.51
N HIS A 72 -3.21 6.68 22.86
CA HIS A 72 -3.79 6.77 24.21
C HIS A 72 -5.02 5.86 24.37
N SER A 73 -5.83 5.71 23.32
CA SER A 73 -7.06 4.92 23.31
C SER A 73 -7.15 4.09 22.02
N PRO A 74 -6.51 2.91 21.96
CA PRO A 74 -6.39 2.10 20.75
C PRO A 74 -7.64 1.30 20.41
N GLU A 75 -8.68 1.33 21.26
CA GLU A 75 -9.88 0.51 21.16
C GLU A 75 -10.56 0.59 19.78
N PRO A 76 -10.74 1.76 19.13
CA PRO A 76 -11.37 1.83 17.81
C PRO A 76 -10.61 1.04 16.75
N LEU A 77 -9.28 1.14 16.75
CA LEU A 77 -8.41 0.45 15.80
C LEU A 77 -8.36 -1.07 16.09
N ILE A 78 -8.32 -1.46 17.36
CA ILE A 78 -8.37 -2.87 17.78
C ILE A 78 -9.70 -3.49 17.37
N GLN A 79 -10.81 -2.81 17.65
CA GLN A 79 -12.15 -3.31 17.32
C GLN A 79 -12.31 -3.47 15.81
N PHE A 80 -11.84 -2.51 15.03
CA PHE A 80 -11.85 -2.61 13.57
C PHE A 80 -11.07 -3.83 13.07
N LEU A 81 -9.80 -3.97 13.49
CA LEU A 81 -8.96 -5.08 13.05
C LEU A 81 -9.36 -6.45 13.62
N SER A 82 -10.11 -6.49 14.72
CA SER A 82 -10.61 -7.75 15.31
C SER A 82 -11.57 -8.51 14.39
N GLN A 83 -12.19 -7.81 13.44
CA GLN A 83 -13.08 -8.40 12.43
C GLN A 83 -12.30 -9.27 11.43
N LEU A 84 -10.99 -9.00 11.28
CA LEU A 84 -10.13 -9.75 10.39
C LEU A 84 -9.71 -11.08 11.03
N LYS A 85 -10.27 -12.18 10.52
CA LYS A 85 -9.94 -13.55 10.99
C LYS A 85 -8.59 -14.09 10.48
N SER A 86 -7.92 -13.39 9.57
CA SER A 86 -6.72 -13.84 8.88
C SER A 86 -5.46 -13.24 9.49
N THR A 87 -4.42 -14.06 9.67
CA THR A 87 -3.09 -13.63 10.12
C THR A 87 -2.17 -13.21 8.97
N ARG A 88 -2.63 -13.30 7.72
CA ARG A 88 -1.85 -12.92 6.52
C ARG A 88 -1.50 -11.43 6.59
N LEU A 89 -0.20 -11.13 6.58
CA LEU A 89 0.33 -9.76 6.70
C LEU A 89 -0.19 -8.81 5.62
N GLY A 90 -0.29 -9.26 4.36
CA GLY A 90 -0.81 -8.43 3.27
C GLY A 90 -2.24 -7.94 3.52
N LEU A 91 -3.12 -8.85 3.95
CA LEU A 91 -4.51 -8.50 4.25
C LEU A 91 -4.62 -7.60 5.48
N ARG A 92 -3.75 -7.79 6.48
CA ARG A 92 -3.66 -6.89 7.62
C ARG A 92 -3.21 -5.49 7.22
N PHE A 93 -2.23 -5.39 6.32
CA PHE A 93 -1.74 -4.11 5.77
C PHE A 93 -2.85 -3.37 5.01
N GLU A 94 -3.57 -4.09 4.14
CA GLU A 94 -4.75 -3.56 3.43
C GLU A 94 -5.80 -3.04 4.43
N ASN A 95 -6.15 -3.81 5.46
CA ASN A 95 -7.15 -3.38 6.45
C ASN A 95 -6.69 -2.16 7.27
N LEU A 96 -5.39 -2.01 7.55
CA LEU A 96 -4.86 -0.82 8.21
C LEU A 96 -4.99 0.43 7.32
N LEU A 97 -4.69 0.31 6.02
CA LEU A 97 -4.94 1.38 5.06
C LEU A 97 -6.43 1.66 4.88
N TRP A 98 -7.26 0.63 4.92
CA TRP A 98 -8.71 0.79 4.88
C TRP A 98 -9.22 1.60 6.08
N PHE A 99 -8.76 1.28 7.29
CA PHE A 99 -9.09 2.05 8.49
C PHE A 99 -8.73 3.53 8.32
N TRP A 100 -7.53 3.82 7.83
CA TRP A 100 -7.11 5.20 7.54
C TRP A 100 -7.99 5.86 6.49
N LEU A 101 -8.29 5.17 5.37
CA LEU A 101 -9.12 5.66 4.27
C LEU A 101 -10.57 5.98 4.65
N GLN A 102 -11.07 5.45 5.78
CA GLN A 102 -12.38 5.79 6.32
C GLN A 102 -12.41 7.14 7.05
N GLU A 103 -11.25 7.70 7.41
CA GLU A 103 -11.17 8.96 8.17
C GLU A 103 -10.94 10.17 7.24
N ASP A 104 -11.95 10.45 6.44
CA ASP A 104 -12.06 11.51 5.42
C ASP A 104 -11.55 12.90 5.81
N ASN A 105 -11.47 13.21 7.11
CA ASN A 105 -11.00 14.50 7.63
C ASN A 105 -9.48 14.69 7.50
N TYR A 106 -8.70 13.62 7.30
CA TYR A 106 -7.24 13.67 7.32
C TYR A 106 -6.59 13.59 5.93
N HIS A 107 -7.37 13.29 4.89
CA HIS A 107 -6.89 13.10 3.53
C HIS A 107 -7.94 13.50 2.49
N PRO A 108 -7.55 13.82 1.24
CA PRO A 108 -8.48 14.24 0.19
C PRO A 108 -9.23 13.08 -0.49
N TYR A 109 -9.08 11.85 -0.01
CA TYR A 109 -9.70 10.68 -0.61
C TYR A 109 -11.09 10.44 -0.05
N GLN A 110 -11.98 9.95 -0.90
CA GLN A 110 -13.25 9.36 -0.51
C GLN A 110 -13.23 7.90 -1.00
N LEU A 111 -13.37 6.96 -0.08
CA LEU A 111 -13.44 5.54 -0.40
C LEU A 111 -14.77 5.21 -1.10
N LEU A 112 -14.71 4.68 -2.32
CA LEU A 112 -15.88 4.23 -3.08
C LEU A 112 -16.13 2.73 -2.90
N GLY A 113 -15.06 1.97 -2.71
CA GLY A 113 -15.13 0.55 -2.38
C GLY A 113 -13.75 -0.03 -2.10
N HIS A 114 -13.72 -1.16 -1.41
CA HIS A 114 -12.51 -1.93 -1.14
C HIS A 114 -12.78 -3.41 -1.45
N SER A 115 -11.73 -4.18 -1.71
CA SER A 115 -11.79 -5.63 -1.98
C SER A 115 -12.84 -5.98 -3.07
N ILE A 116 -12.83 -5.22 -4.17
CA ILE A 116 -13.87 -5.26 -5.21
C ILE A 116 -13.58 -6.39 -6.19
N GLN A 117 -14.34 -7.48 -6.08
CA GLN A 117 -14.21 -8.61 -6.99
C GLN A 117 -14.74 -8.29 -8.40
N LYS A 118 -13.95 -8.61 -9.42
CA LYS A 118 -14.36 -8.58 -10.82
C LYS A 118 -14.67 -10.01 -11.27
N ILE A 119 -15.94 -10.27 -11.51
CA ILE A 119 -16.46 -11.59 -11.87
C ILE A 119 -17.00 -11.54 -13.30
N ASP A 120 -16.69 -12.58 -14.07
CA ASP A 120 -17.28 -12.85 -15.39
C ASP A 120 -17.85 -14.27 -15.40
N GLY A 121 -19.18 -14.34 -15.36
CA GLY A 121 -19.90 -15.60 -15.14
C GLY A 121 -19.49 -16.28 -13.84
N ALA A 122 -18.91 -17.48 -13.94
CA ALA A 122 -18.43 -18.27 -12.80
C ALA A 122 -16.94 -17.99 -12.45
N LYS A 123 -16.26 -17.12 -13.19
CA LYS A 123 -14.81 -16.91 -13.06
C LYS A 123 -14.52 -15.55 -12.41
N THR A 124 -13.73 -15.56 -11.34
CA THR A 124 -13.09 -14.33 -10.83
C THR A 124 -11.95 -13.94 -11.76
N LEU A 125 -12.09 -12.78 -12.41
CA LEU A 125 -11.07 -12.21 -13.30
C LEU A 125 -9.94 -11.53 -12.51
N GLY A 126 -10.27 -11.03 -11.33
CA GLY A 126 -9.35 -10.34 -10.43
C GLY A 126 -10.11 -9.63 -9.32
N GLU A 127 -9.37 -8.86 -8.54
CA GLU A 127 -9.86 -8.04 -7.44
C GLU A 127 -9.12 -6.70 -7.49
N LEU A 128 -9.81 -5.63 -7.11
CA LEU A 128 -9.23 -4.32 -6.89
C LEU A 128 -9.18 -4.07 -5.39
N ASP A 129 -8.01 -3.73 -4.85
CA ASP A 129 -7.88 -3.48 -3.40
C ASP A 129 -8.70 -2.26 -2.98
N PHE A 130 -8.54 -1.12 -3.66
CA PHE A 130 -9.34 0.09 -3.39
C PHE A 130 -9.76 0.83 -4.66
N LEU A 131 -11.00 1.34 -4.63
CA LEU A 131 -11.51 2.32 -5.58
C LEU A 131 -11.83 3.61 -4.83
N ILE A 132 -11.23 4.72 -5.27
CA ILE A 132 -11.18 5.96 -4.51
C ILE A 132 -11.53 7.14 -5.42
N LEU A 133 -12.27 8.12 -4.91
CA LEU A 133 -12.36 9.45 -5.51
C LEU A 133 -11.35 10.37 -4.83
N ASN A 134 -10.40 10.90 -5.61
CA ASN A 134 -9.52 11.96 -5.13
C ASN A 134 -10.22 13.31 -5.25
N LYS A 135 -10.66 13.88 -4.12
CA LYS A 135 -11.43 15.13 -4.06
C LYS A 135 -10.62 16.35 -4.54
N LYS A 136 -9.29 16.28 -4.61
CA LYS A 136 -8.46 17.37 -5.16
C LYS A 136 -8.43 17.39 -6.68
N THR A 137 -8.31 16.22 -7.31
CA THR A 137 -8.20 16.09 -8.77
C THR A 137 -9.56 15.80 -9.43
N GLN A 138 -10.56 15.41 -8.63
CA GLN A 138 -11.86 14.90 -9.09
C GLN A 138 -11.71 13.69 -10.02
N GLN A 139 -10.70 12.85 -9.76
CA GLN A 139 -10.43 11.64 -10.52
C GLN A 139 -10.70 10.38 -9.71
N ILE A 140 -11.22 9.37 -10.39
CA ILE A 140 -11.34 8.03 -9.86
C ILE A 140 -9.98 7.32 -9.96
N GLU A 141 -9.48 6.89 -8.81
CA GLU A 141 -8.21 6.19 -8.65
C GLU A 141 -8.48 4.73 -8.25
N HIS A 142 -7.76 3.81 -8.87
CA HIS A 142 -7.66 2.43 -8.44
C HIS A 142 -6.31 2.25 -7.77
N TRP A 143 -6.32 1.87 -6.49
CA TRP A 143 -5.10 1.61 -5.74
C TRP A 143 -4.93 0.12 -5.52
N GLU A 144 -3.71 -0.36 -5.72
CA GLU A 144 -3.23 -1.68 -5.36
C GLU A 144 -2.17 -1.53 -4.26
N VAL A 145 -2.27 -2.32 -3.20
CA VAL A 145 -1.39 -2.20 -2.04
C VAL A 145 -0.63 -3.49 -1.80
N ALA A 146 0.66 -3.39 -1.47
CA ALA A 146 1.46 -4.57 -1.21
C ALA A 146 2.54 -4.31 -0.16
N LEU A 147 2.54 -5.13 0.88
CA LEU A 147 3.67 -5.27 1.79
C LEU A 147 4.52 -6.46 1.35
N LYS A 148 5.73 -6.18 0.85
CA LYS A 148 6.67 -7.20 0.35
C LYS A 148 8.10 -6.89 0.78
N TYR A 149 8.86 -7.95 0.99
CA TYR A 149 10.28 -7.90 1.31
C TYR A 149 11.03 -8.72 0.27
N TYR A 150 12.11 -8.15 -0.26
CA TYR A 150 12.99 -8.81 -1.22
C TYR A 150 14.43 -8.68 -0.76
N LEU A 151 15.19 -9.76 -0.91
CA LEU A 151 16.63 -9.78 -0.80
C LEU A 151 17.22 -9.50 -2.18
N GLY A 152 18.00 -8.43 -2.29
CA GLY A 152 18.80 -8.17 -3.49
C GLY A 152 20.06 -9.03 -3.48
N GLU A 153 20.27 -9.81 -4.53
CA GLU A 153 21.48 -10.62 -4.73
C GLU A 153 22.32 -10.09 -5.90
N ALA A 154 23.61 -10.47 -5.93
CA ALA A 154 24.55 -10.21 -7.02
C ALA A 154 24.59 -8.72 -7.44
N ASP A 155 24.23 -8.42 -8.69
CA ASP A 155 24.37 -7.10 -9.30
C ASP A 155 23.11 -6.21 -9.11
N LEU A 156 22.15 -6.69 -8.29
CA LEU A 156 20.91 -5.98 -7.94
C LEU A 156 20.01 -5.65 -9.15
N HIS A 157 20.09 -6.45 -10.21
CA HIS A 157 19.14 -6.40 -11.33
C HIS A 157 17.72 -6.75 -10.86
N LEU A 158 16.70 -6.29 -11.58
CA LEU A 158 15.29 -6.42 -11.18
C LEU A 158 14.88 -7.87 -10.87
N GLU A 159 15.39 -8.81 -11.65
CA GLU A 159 15.13 -10.24 -11.51
C GLU A 159 15.84 -10.89 -10.31
N GLN A 160 16.85 -10.22 -9.75
CA GLN A 160 17.68 -10.67 -8.62
C GLN A 160 17.16 -10.18 -7.26
N TRP A 161 15.99 -9.54 -7.23
CA TRP A 161 15.28 -9.20 -6.01
C TRP A 161 14.30 -10.32 -5.65
N ILE A 162 14.76 -11.21 -4.76
CA ILE A 162 14.10 -12.48 -4.44
C ILE A 162 13.34 -12.37 -3.11
N GLY A 163 12.08 -12.79 -3.09
CA GLY A 163 11.25 -12.81 -1.89
C GLY A 163 11.53 -14.01 -0.99
N LEU A 164 10.69 -14.21 0.02
CA LEU A 164 10.80 -15.35 0.95
C LEU A 164 10.82 -16.71 0.22
N ASN A 165 10.01 -16.84 -0.84
CA ASN A 165 10.11 -17.96 -1.77
C ASN A 165 10.92 -17.53 -3.00
N ARG A 166 11.83 -18.39 -3.47
CA ARG A 166 12.65 -18.11 -4.67
C ARG A 166 11.85 -17.83 -5.94
N GLN A 167 10.60 -18.30 -5.98
CA GLN A 167 9.72 -18.06 -7.12
C GLN A 167 9.05 -16.68 -7.07
N ASP A 168 9.00 -16.03 -5.91
CA ASP A 168 8.43 -14.71 -5.71
C ASP A 168 9.52 -13.66 -5.96
N THR A 169 9.54 -13.04 -7.13
CA THR A 169 10.53 -11.99 -7.46
C THR A 169 9.85 -10.65 -7.64
N LEU A 170 10.58 -9.56 -7.37
CA LEU A 170 10.07 -8.21 -7.58
C LEU A 170 9.64 -8.00 -9.04
N SER A 171 10.43 -8.52 -9.99
CA SER A 171 10.09 -8.51 -11.42
C SER A 171 8.71 -9.12 -11.68
N LYS A 172 8.45 -10.34 -11.18
CA LYS A 172 7.15 -11.01 -11.34
C LYS A 172 6.01 -10.24 -10.71
N LYS A 173 6.22 -9.64 -9.53
CA LYS A 173 5.17 -8.83 -8.88
C LYS A 173 4.82 -7.60 -9.71
N LEU A 174 5.81 -6.89 -10.26
CA LEU A 174 5.57 -5.76 -11.15
C LEU A 174 4.83 -6.19 -12.43
N TYR A 175 5.27 -7.28 -13.06
CA TYR A 175 4.58 -7.82 -14.24
C TYR A 175 3.14 -8.22 -13.92
N HIS A 176 2.88 -8.78 -12.74
CA HIS A 176 1.53 -9.12 -12.31
C HIS A 176 0.65 -7.87 -12.14
N PHE A 177 1.18 -6.78 -11.56
CA PHE A 177 0.45 -5.52 -11.45
C PHE A 177 0.00 -5.01 -12.82
N THR A 178 0.95 -4.77 -13.73
CA THR A 178 0.63 -4.17 -15.02
C THR A 178 -0.17 -5.09 -15.95
N ASN A 179 0.01 -6.42 -15.89
CA ASN A 179 -0.67 -7.33 -16.82
C ASN A 179 -2.00 -7.87 -16.29
N LYS A 180 -2.24 -7.82 -14.97
CA LYS A 180 -3.42 -8.44 -14.34
C LYS A 180 -4.19 -7.47 -13.46
N GLN A 181 -3.58 -6.92 -12.42
CA GLN A 181 -4.35 -6.13 -11.43
C GLN A 181 -4.88 -4.82 -12.06
N PHE A 182 -4.07 -4.16 -12.89
CA PHE A 182 -4.43 -2.90 -13.54
C PHE A 182 -5.16 -3.02 -14.88
N GLN A 183 -5.59 -4.23 -15.27
CA GLN A 183 -6.27 -4.47 -16.55
C GLN A 183 -7.68 -3.85 -16.63
N PHE A 184 -8.30 -3.54 -15.49
CA PHE A 184 -9.67 -3.04 -15.44
C PHE A 184 -9.74 -1.54 -15.76
N SER A 185 -10.71 -1.14 -16.60
CA SER A 185 -11.00 0.26 -16.92
C SER A 185 -12.11 0.85 -16.06
N GLU A 186 -12.87 0.02 -15.34
CA GLU A 186 -14.01 0.44 -14.53
C GLU A 186 -14.33 -0.55 -13.39
N ALA A 187 -14.91 -0.01 -12.32
CA ALA A 187 -15.42 -0.76 -11.17
C ALA A 187 -16.56 0.02 -10.50
N LEU A 188 -17.57 -0.69 -9.98
CA LEU A 188 -18.74 -0.09 -9.31
C LEU A 188 -19.42 1.03 -10.13
N ASN A 189 -19.48 0.88 -11.45
CA ASN A 189 -19.99 1.87 -12.42
C ASN A 189 -19.18 3.18 -12.52
N PHE A 190 -17.96 3.22 -11.96
CA PHE A 190 -17.02 4.32 -12.14
C PHE A 190 -15.94 3.94 -13.16
N LYS A 191 -15.63 4.87 -14.07
CA LYS A 191 -14.48 4.76 -14.96
C LYS A 191 -13.20 5.10 -14.20
N ILE A 192 -12.23 4.20 -14.20
CA ILE A 192 -10.92 4.39 -13.57
C ILE A 192 -10.08 5.34 -14.42
N GLN A 193 -9.56 6.41 -13.82
CA GLN A 193 -8.78 7.45 -14.49
C GLN A 193 -7.30 7.42 -14.12
N GLN A 194 -6.97 7.02 -12.90
CA GLN A 194 -5.59 6.83 -12.44
C GLN A 194 -5.44 5.47 -11.75
N ARG A 195 -4.22 4.93 -11.77
CA ARG A 195 -3.86 3.67 -11.12
C ARG A 195 -2.60 3.88 -10.31
N PHE A 196 -2.61 3.41 -9.07
CA PHE A 196 -1.51 3.52 -8.12
C PHE A 196 -1.19 2.18 -7.48
#